data_AF-A0AAN6XDZ6-F1
#
_entry.id   AF-A0AAN6XDZ6-F1
#
_cell.length_a   1.000
_cell.length_b   1.000
_cell.length_c   1.000
_cell.angle_alpha   90.00
_cell.angle_beta   90.00
_cell.angle_gamma   90.00
#
_symmetry.space_group_name_H-M   'P 1'
#
loop_
_entity.id
_entity.type
_entity.pdbx_description
1 polymer ?
#
loop_
_entity_poly.entity_id
_entity_poly.type
_entity_poly.pdbx_seq_one_letter_code
_entity_poly.pdbx_strand_id
1 'polypeptide(L)'
;MGTTHHAVTPFGPEDLTPGAPILTVQLEAPEAIPLRAKFGVTIKVTYTGEVLAEDGTKTTTDRPIIFRSWLIPSMIDPLGNNPPREGFWLFRRRASPNTEDDRNSALRQRDELWEACDMYIEACAAGVDWDGPDMEVPVTKHEYLTRDFTSLRPGETKTYHETLQWESETYLPDDTVPGDRFRFSFTGATMDWWNWGGYEEHEKAQTTVMLPSWECGRVILRENEKNMPTLVIPGANEIEFVIV
;
A
#
# COMPACT_ATOMS: atom_id res chain seq x y z
N MET A 1 27.32 -2.23 -2.38
CA MET A 1 27.31 -0.93 -1.69
C MET A 1 25.98 -0.90 -0.95
N GLY A 2 26.00 -1.01 0.38
CA GLY A 2 24.78 -1.02 1.18
C GLY A 2 24.12 0.34 1.08
N THR A 3 22.93 0.41 0.47
CA THR A 3 22.04 1.54 0.60
C THR A 3 21.65 1.62 2.07
N THR A 4 22.21 2.57 2.81
CA THR A 4 21.60 3.03 4.06
C THR A 4 20.23 3.58 3.68
N HIS A 5 19.19 2.76 3.88
CA HIS A 5 17.81 3.17 3.68
C HIS A 5 17.50 4.24 4.73
N HIS A 6 17.42 5.50 4.27
CA HIS A 6 16.94 6.60 5.08
C HIS A 6 15.53 6.25 5.57
N ALA A 7 15.28 6.39 6.86
CA ALA A 7 13.94 6.28 7.43
C ALA A 7 13.00 7.19 6.62
N VAL A 8 12.04 6.59 5.91
CA VAL A 8 11.04 7.34 5.16
C VAL A 8 10.11 8.00 6.17
N THR A 9 10.08 9.33 6.19
CA THR A 9 9.13 10.08 7.01
C THR A 9 7.71 9.69 6.58
N PRO A 10 6.89 9.10 7.47
CA PRO A 10 5.52 8.77 7.13
C PRO A 10 4.70 10.02 6.82
N PHE A 11 3.78 9.91 5.85
CA PHE A 11 2.81 10.96 5.59
C PHE A 11 1.92 11.18 6.81
N GLY A 12 1.82 12.44 7.20
CA GLY A 12 1.03 12.91 8.34
C GLY A 12 -0.21 13.70 7.90
N PRO A 13 -0.96 14.22 8.88
CA PRO A 13 -2.09 15.13 8.62
C PRO A 13 -1.72 16.37 7.81
N GLU A 14 -0.46 16.81 7.87
CA GLU A 14 0.08 17.95 7.12
C GLU A 14 0.21 17.72 5.61
N ASP A 15 0.25 16.45 5.18
CA ASP A 15 0.34 16.09 3.76
C ASP A 15 -1.04 16.02 3.09
N LEU A 16 -2.12 16.12 3.87
CA LEU A 16 -3.48 16.11 3.35
C LEU A 16 -3.73 17.35 2.47
N THR A 17 -4.40 17.14 1.34
CA THR A 17 -4.73 18.22 0.39
C THR A 17 -6.16 18.72 0.62
N PRO A 18 -6.38 20.05 0.70
CA PRO A 18 -7.73 20.61 0.77
C PRO A 18 -8.61 20.15 -0.39
N GLY A 19 -9.88 19.84 -0.09
CA GLY A 19 -10.86 19.34 -1.04
C GLY A 19 -10.80 17.83 -1.31
N ALA A 20 -9.77 17.12 -0.82
CA ALA A 20 -9.68 15.66 -0.92
C ALA A 20 -10.35 14.96 0.29
N PRO A 21 -10.96 13.77 0.07
CA PRO A 21 -11.50 12.94 1.14
C PRO A 21 -10.39 12.40 2.04
N ILE A 22 -10.69 12.21 3.32
CA ILE A 22 -9.73 11.68 4.29
C ILE A 22 -9.92 10.17 4.42
N LEU A 23 -8.89 9.42 4.05
CA LEU A 23 -8.79 7.97 4.23
C LEU A 23 -7.88 7.65 5.42
N THR A 24 -8.09 6.49 6.04
CA THR A 24 -7.20 5.95 7.08
C THR A 24 -6.86 4.49 6.77
N VAL A 25 -5.68 4.05 7.19
CA VAL A 25 -5.22 2.67 7.01
C VAL A 25 -4.99 2.02 8.36
N GLN A 26 -5.40 0.77 8.48
CA GLN A 26 -5.08 -0.11 9.60
C GLN A 26 -4.45 -1.40 9.05
N LEU A 27 -3.36 -1.82 9.67
CA LEU A 27 -2.65 -3.05 9.37
C LEU A 27 -2.90 -4.07 10.47
N GLU A 28 -3.07 -5.34 10.08
CA GLU A 28 -3.24 -6.46 11.00
C GLU A 28 -2.47 -7.68 10.47
N ALA A 29 -1.78 -8.39 11.35
CA ALA A 29 -1.19 -9.69 11.06
C ALA A 29 -1.16 -10.56 12.33
N PRO A 30 -1.04 -11.89 12.19
CA PRO A 30 -0.76 -12.73 13.35
C PRO A 30 0.60 -12.38 13.96
N GLU A 31 0.69 -12.36 15.30
CA GLU A 31 1.92 -12.02 16.01
C GLU A 31 3.03 -13.08 15.85
N ALA A 32 2.66 -14.34 15.60
CA ALA A 32 3.59 -15.46 15.43
C ALA A 32 3.25 -16.26 14.18
N ILE A 33 4.25 -16.47 13.33
CA ILE A 33 4.11 -17.09 12.01
C ILE A 33 5.07 -18.27 11.91
N PRO A 34 4.59 -19.49 11.62
CA PRO A 34 5.49 -20.62 11.36
C PRO A 34 6.36 -20.36 10.11
N LEU A 35 7.66 -20.66 10.17
CA LEU A 35 8.65 -20.36 9.11
C LEU A 35 8.26 -20.75 7.67
N ARG A 36 7.37 -21.74 7.49
CA ARG A 36 6.96 -22.25 6.16
C ARG A 36 5.45 -22.24 5.96
N ALA A 37 4.71 -21.53 6.81
CA ALA A 37 3.27 -21.41 6.67
C ALA A 37 2.91 -20.28 5.71
N LYS A 38 1.85 -20.50 4.93
CA LYS A 38 1.22 -19.41 4.18
C LYS A 38 0.70 -18.38 5.18
N PHE A 39 1.07 -17.12 4.99
CA PHE A 39 0.51 -16.02 5.78
C PHE A 39 0.47 -14.71 4.98
N GLY A 40 -0.35 -13.80 5.46
CA GLY A 40 -0.49 -12.48 4.89
C GLY A 40 -0.85 -11.44 5.93
N VAL A 41 -0.74 -10.19 5.51
CA VAL A 41 -1.18 -9.01 6.26
C VAL A 41 -2.55 -8.59 5.74
N THR A 42 -3.40 -8.14 6.67
CA THR A 42 -4.70 -7.57 6.36
C THR A 42 -4.56 -6.06 6.38
N ILE A 43 -4.97 -5.41 5.28
CA ILE A 43 -4.93 -3.96 5.10
C ILE A 43 -6.36 -3.46 5.03
N LYS A 44 -6.75 -2.61 5.97
CA LYS A 44 -8.10 -2.02 6.04
C LYS A 44 -8.01 -0.54 5.72
N VAL A 45 -8.65 -0.13 4.63
CA VAL A 45 -8.73 1.26 4.19
C VAL A 45 -10.13 1.77 4.50
N THR A 46 -10.23 2.79 5.35
CA THR A 46 -11.51 3.34 5.78
C THR A 46 -11.67 4.76 5.29
N TYR A 47 -12.80 5.02 4.63
CA TYR A 47 -13.19 6.39 4.31
C TYR A 47 -13.90 7.01 5.51
N THR A 48 -13.32 8.07 6.07
CA THR A 48 -13.83 8.70 7.30
C THR A 48 -15.14 9.47 7.11
N GLY A 49 -15.47 9.85 5.87
CA GLY A 49 -16.52 10.84 5.61
C GLY A 49 -16.09 12.27 5.85
N GLU A 50 -14.80 12.53 6.08
CA GLU A 50 -14.27 13.88 6.27
C GLU A 50 -13.56 14.38 5.00
N VAL A 51 -13.55 15.71 4.83
CA VAL A 51 -12.81 16.45 3.79
C VAL A 51 -12.04 17.58 4.47
N LEU A 52 -10.78 17.75 4.09
CA LEU A 52 -9.98 18.88 4.55
C LEU A 52 -10.43 20.16 3.84
N ALA A 53 -10.81 21.19 4.58
CA ALA A 53 -11.14 22.51 4.06
C ALA A 53 -9.87 23.36 3.85
N GLU A 54 -9.98 24.44 3.07
CA GLU A 54 -8.84 25.34 2.78
C GLU A 54 -8.25 26.02 4.03
N ASP A 55 -9.06 26.20 5.07
CA ASP A 55 -8.64 26.75 6.37
C ASP A 55 -7.99 25.71 7.30
N GLY A 56 -7.81 24.47 6.83
CA GLY A 56 -7.25 23.35 7.59
C GLY A 56 -8.25 22.67 8.52
N THR A 57 -9.51 23.10 8.55
CA THR A 57 -10.56 22.41 9.33
C THR A 57 -11.06 21.18 8.59
N LYS A 58 -11.60 20.22 9.35
CA LYS A 58 -12.24 19.03 8.77
C LYS A 58 -13.74 19.24 8.70
N THR A 59 -14.33 18.94 7.56
CA THR A 59 -15.77 19.00 7.33
C THR A 59 -16.30 17.61 6.98
N THR A 60 -17.50 17.27 7.48
CA THR A 60 -18.13 15.98 7.18
C THR A 60 -18.95 16.04 5.90
N THR A 61 -18.95 14.96 5.13
CA THR A 61 -19.75 14.76 3.93
C THR A 61 -20.40 13.39 3.94
N ASP A 62 -21.55 13.27 3.28
CA ASP A 62 -22.25 12.00 3.03
C ASP A 62 -21.94 11.43 1.63
N ARG A 63 -21.19 12.18 0.79
CA ARG A 63 -20.89 11.78 -0.58
C ARG A 63 -19.94 10.58 -0.62
N PRO A 64 -20.26 9.53 -1.39
CA PRO A 64 -19.31 8.46 -1.67
C PRO A 64 -18.14 8.94 -2.51
N ILE A 65 -17.09 8.13 -2.51
CA ILE A 65 -15.92 8.29 -3.36
C ILE A 65 -15.70 7.03 -4.19
N ILE A 66 -14.96 7.18 -5.28
CA ILE A 66 -14.30 6.10 -5.98
C ILE A 66 -12.84 6.48 -6.15
N PHE A 67 -11.95 5.52 -5.92
CA PHE A 67 -10.51 5.74 -6.08
C PHE A 67 -9.85 4.50 -6.63
N ARG A 68 -8.69 4.70 -7.24
CA ARG A 68 -7.88 3.59 -7.70
C ARG A 68 -7.07 3.03 -6.53
N SER A 69 -7.49 1.89 -6.04
CA SER A 69 -6.85 1.11 -5.00
C SER A 69 -5.65 0.29 -5.47
N TRP A 70 -5.23 0.31 -6.74
CA TRP A 70 -4.08 -0.46 -7.26
C TRP A 70 -2.81 -0.37 -6.38
N LEU A 71 -2.62 0.75 -5.69
CA LEU A 71 -1.51 0.99 -4.77
C LEU A 71 -1.57 0.15 -3.48
N ILE A 72 -2.64 -0.60 -3.25
CA ILE A 72 -2.95 -1.28 -1.98
C ILE A 72 -2.84 -2.83 -2.09
N PRO A 73 -3.25 -3.49 -3.19
CA PRO A 73 -3.21 -4.96 -3.30
C PRO A 73 -2.20 -5.52 -4.32
N SER A 74 -1.42 -4.68 -4.99
CA SER A 74 -0.52 -5.16 -6.05
C SER A 74 0.91 -4.90 -5.60
N MET A 75 1.76 -5.92 -5.65
CA MET A 75 3.20 -5.88 -5.29
C MET A 75 4.09 -6.03 -6.54
N ILE A 76 3.53 -5.96 -7.75
CA ILE A 76 4.22 -6.32 -9.00
C ILE A 76 4.60 -5.06 -9.79
N ASP A 77 5.78 -4.49 -9.57
CA ASP A 77 6.46 -3.69 -10.61
C ASP A 77 7.66 -4.51 -11.11
N PRO A 78 7.52 -5.26 -12.22
CA PRO A 78 8.56 -6.14 -12.72
C PRO A 78 9.67 -5.38 -13.46
N LEU A 79 9.57 -4.06 -13.59
CA LEU A 79 10.55 -3.23 -14.29
C LEU A 79 11.48 -2.46 -13.33
N GLY A 80 11.28 -2.57 -12.01
CA GLY A 80 12.17 -1.97 -11.00
C GLY A 80 12.34 -0.45 -11.12
N ASN A 81 11.47 0.21 -11.88
CA ASN A 81 11.57 1.64 -12.18
C ASN A 81 10.92 2.50 -11.10
N ASN A 82 10.16 1.90 -10.19
CA ASN A 82 9.73 2.52 -8.94
C ASN A 82 10.39 1.80 -7.75
N PRO A 83 10.80 2.53 -6.69
CA PRO A 83 11.14 1.91 -5.41
C PRO A 83 9.97 1.06 -4.89
N PRO A 84 10.17 0.18 -3.88
CA PRO A 84 9.08 -0.56 -3.23
C PRO A 84 7.85 0.35 -3.05
N ARG A 85 6.70 -0.16 -3.53
CA ARG A 85 5.50 0.64 -3.84
C ARG A 85 5.16 1.60 -2.70
N GLU A 86 4.88 2.84 -3.06
CA GLU A 86 4.76 3.97 -2.14
C GLU A 86 4.05 3.59 -0.83
N GLY A 87 4.76 3.76 0.28
CA GLY A 87 4.20 3.58 1.60
C GLY A 87 4.57 2.26 2.25
N PHE A 88 4.61 1.11 1.57
CA PHE A 88 4.80 -0.16 2.28
C PHE A 88 6.27 -0.52 2.48
N TRP A 89 6.61 -0.92 3.71
CA TRP A 89 7.95 -1.34 4.08
C TRP A 89 7.92 -2.60 4.93
N LEU A 90 8.90 -3.47 4.69
CA LEU A 90 9.20 -4.61 5.54
C LEU A 90 10.61 -4.46 6.09
N PHE A 91 10.75 -4.59 7.40
CA PHE A 91 12.04 -4.61 8.07
C PHE A 91 12.18 -5.91 8.84
N ARG A 92 13.40 -6.41 8.94
CA ARG A 92 13.76 -7.59 9.73
C ARG A 92 14.71 -7.21 10.84
N ARG A 93 14.50 -7.80 12.02
CA ARG A 93 15.50 -7.88 13.07
C ARG A 93 15.86 -9.34 13.26
N ARG A 94 17.12 -9.66 13.03
CA ARG A 94 17.64 -11.01 13.18
C ARG A 94 17.53 -11.49 14.63
N ALA A 95 17.31 -12.78 14.83
CA ALA A 95 17.44 -13.40 16.15
C ALA A 95 18.88 -13.17 16.67
N SER A 96 19.04 -12.49 17.81
CA SER A 96 20.37 -12.32 18.41
C SER A 96 20.95 -13.70 18.76
N PRO A 97 22.23 -13.97 18.45
CA PRO A 97 22.91 -15.11 19.05
C PRO A 97 22.94 -14.88 20.57
N ASN A 98 22.57 -15.89 21.36
CA ASN A 98 22.65 -15.85 22.83
C ASN A 98 24.10 -15.66 23.29
N THR A 99 24.61 -14.43 23.31
CA THR A 99 25.87 -14.07 23.97
C THR A 99 25.55 -13.24 25.20
N GLU A 100 26.01 -13.68 26.37
CA GLU A 100 25.71 -13.14 27.71
C GLU A 100 26.08 -11.65 27.93
N ASP A 101 26.71 -10.98 26.95
CA ASP A 101 27.22 -9.60 27.05
C ASP A 101 26.17 -8.49 26.78
N ASP A 102 24.96 -8.82 26.34
CA ASP A 102 23.96 -7.84 25.85
C ASP A 102 23.21 -7.04 26.92
N ARG A 103 23.43 -7.28 28.22
CA ARG A 103 22.63 -6.65 29.29
C ARG A 103 22.86 -5.14 29.46
N ASN A 104 23.94 -4.59 28.90
CA ASN A 104 24.29 -3.17 29.06
C ASN A 104 24.14 -2.29 27.80
N SER A 105 23.80 -2.83 26.62
CA SER A 105 23.60 -2.03 25.38
C SER A 105 22.11 -1.82 24.99
N ALA A 106 21.19 -2.56 25.63
CA ALA A 106 19.82 -2.82 25.18
C ALA A 106 18.86 -1.61 25.07
N LEU A 107 19.24 -0.42 25.51
CA LEU A 107 18.40 0.79 25.44
C LEU A 107 18.76 1.75 24.30
N ARG A 108 19.95 1.64 23.70
CA ARG A 108 20.41 2.57 22.65
C ARG A 108 20.42 1.98 21.23
N GLN A 109 20.32 0.65 21.08
CA GLN A 109 20.49 -0.05 19.80
C GLN A 109 19.20 -0.63 19.19
N ARG A 110 18.02 -0.41 19.80
CA ARG A 110 16.79 -1.10 19.37
C ARG A 110 16.33 -0.76 17.94
N ASP A 111 16.61 0.45 17.46
CA ASP A 111 16.27 0.86 16.09
C ASP A 111 17.43 0.62 15.10
N GLU A 112 18.67 0.53 15.58
CA GLU A 112 19.88 0.28 14.75
C GLU A 112 19.97 -1.17 14.22
N LEU A 113 19.09 -2.07 14.68
CA LEU A 113 19.12 -3.51 14.35
C LEU A 113 18.10 -3.94 13.29
N TRP A 114 17.28 -3.02 12.78
CA TRP A 114 16.30 -3.31 11.73
C TRP A 114 16.92 -3.12 10.35
N GLU A 115 16.99 -4.21 9.57
CA GLU A 115 17.39 -4.19 8.16
C GLU A 115 16.16 -4.15 7.26
N ALA A 116 16.14 -3.27 6.27
CA ALA A 116 15.07 -3.26 5.26
C ALA A 116 15.13 -4.55 4.43
N CYS A 117 13.97 -5.13 4.16
CA CYS A 117 13.83 -6.29 3.29
C CYS A 117 13.43 -5.83 1.88
N ASP A 118 14.06 -6.40 0.87
CA ASP A 118 13.60 -6.24 -0.51
C ASP A 118 12.30 -7.03 -0.69
N MET A 119 11.17 -6.33 -0.75
CA MET A 119 9.86 -6.94 -1.01
C MET A 119 9.63 -7.21 -2.51
N TYR A 120 10.68 -7.55 -3.25
CA TYR A 120 10.58 -7.85 -4.66
C TYR A 120 10.33 -9.34 -4.86
N ILE A 121 9.24 -9.67 -5.56
CA ILE A 121 9.08 -11.00 -6.17
C ILE A 121 9.11 -10.80 -7.68
N GLU A 122 9.89 -11.62 -8.37
CA GLU A 122 9.83 -11.82 -9.82
C GLU A 122 8.51 -12.51 -10.21
N ALA A 123 7.37 -11.93 -9.85
CA ALA A 123 6.08 -12.46 -10.24
C ALA A 123 5.91 -12.16 -11.73
N CYS A 124 6.16 -13.21 -12.52
CA CYS A 124 6.12 -13.18 -13.97
C CYS A 124 4.78 -12.65 -14.47
N ALA A 125 4.86 -11.50 -15.14
CA ALA A 125 3.82 -10.94 -15.99
C ALA A 125 3.59 -11.78 -17.26
N ALA A 126 3.36 -13.08 -17.08
CA ALA A 126 3.10 -13.99 -18.17
C ALA A 126 1.76 -13.63 -18.82
N GLY A 127 1.80 -13.18 -20.08
CA GLY A 127 0.61 -12.81 -20.86
C GLY A 127 0.23 -11.32 -20.80
N VAL A 128 1.05 -10.47 -20.19
CA VAL A 128 0.87 -9.02 -20.23
C VAL A 128 1.44 -8.47 -21.54
N ASP A 129 0.63 -7.71 -22.27
CA ASP A 129 1.09 -6.93 -23.42
C ASP A 129 1.69 -5.61 -22.91
N TRP A 130 3.02 -5.53 -22.93
CA TRP A 130 3.77 -4.37 -22.45
C TRP A 130 3.90 -3.26 -23.49
N ASP A 131 3.76 -3.60 -24.76
CA ASP A 131 3.94 -2.69 -25.90
C ASP A 131 2.61 -2.30 -26.55
N GLY A 132 1.50 -2.82 -26.03
CA GLY A 132 0.15 -2.51 -26.47
C GLY A 132 -0.20 -1.04 -26.24
N PRO A 133 -1.17 -0.48 -26.98
CA PRO A 133 -1.62 0.89 -26.79
C PRO A 133 -2.32 1.07 -25.44
N ASP A 134 -2.24 2.29 -24.90
CA ASP A 134 -3.02 2.68 -23.73
C ASP A 134 -4.52 2.39 -23.94
N MET A 135 -5.19 1.95 -22.89
CA MET A 135 -6.58 1.51 -22.93
C MET A 135 -7.47 2.41 -22.09
N GLU A 136 -8.65 2.70 -22.65
CA GLU A 136 -9.71 3.41 -21.94
C GLU A 136 -10.54 2.41 -21.13
N VAL A 137 -10.50 2.54 -19.81
CA VAL A 137 -11.07 1.57 -18.87
C VAL A 137 -12.19 2.23 -18.06
N PRO A 138 -13.41 1.66 -18.03
CA PRO A 138 -14.46 2.11 -17.12
C PRO A 138 -14.05 1.90 -15.66
N VAL A 139 -14.23 2.91 -14.81
CA VAL A 139 -13.88 2.84 -13.38
C VAL A 139 -14.81 1.91 -12.59
N THR A 140 -15.90 1.47 -13.20
CA THR A 140 -16.86 0.49 -12.67
C THR A 140 -16.57 -0.93 -13.15
N LYS A 141 -15.56 -1.14 -14.00
CA LYS A 141 -15.20 -2.46 -14.50
C LYS A 141 -14.53 -3.28 -13.38
N HIS A 142 -14.93 -4.54 -13.26
CA HIS A 142 -14.39 -5.47 -12.25
C HIS A 142 -13.72 -6.69 -12.91
N GLU A 143 -12.91 -6.47 -13.94
CA GLU A 143 -12.15 -7.56 -14.57
C GLU A 143 -10.83 -7.82 -13.84
N TYR A 144 -10.22 -8.98 -14.09
CA TYR A 144 -9.10 -9.51 -13.31
C TYR A 144 -7.93 -8.54 -13.15
N LEU A 145 -7.63 -7.74 -14.17
CA LEU A 145 -6.55 -6.72 -14.17
C LEU A 145 -7.04 -5.31 -13.79
N THR A 146 -8.37 -5.06 -13.71
CA THR A 146 -8.99 -3.76 -13.41
C THR A 146 -9.77 -3.74 -12.10
N ARG A 147 -9.59 -4.77 -11.25
CA ARG A 147 -10.11 -4.85 -9.87
C ARG A 147 -9.57 -3.78 -8.91
N ASP A 148 -8.98 -2.75 -9.49
CA ASP A 148 -8.24 -1.70 -8.84
C ASP A 148 -9.08 -0.48 -8.54
N PHE A 149 -10.36 -0.41 -8.87
CA PHE A 149 -11.23 0.69 -8.45
C PHE A 149 -12.08 0.27 -7.26
N THR A 150 -12.05 1.08 -6.21
CA THR A 150 -12.80 0.87 -4.99
C THR A 150 -13.71 2.06 -4.74
N SER A 151 -15.00 1.80 -4.54
CA SER A 151 -15.95 2.81 -4.06
C SER A 151 -16.27 2.60 -2.59
N LEU A 152 -16.30 3.71 -1.82
CA LEU A 152 -16.64 3.72 -0.40
C LEU A 152 -17.61 4.86 -0.09
N ARG A 153 -18.58 4.58 0.78
CA ARG A 153 -19.36 5.58 1.49
C ARG A 153 -18.65 6.02 2.78
N PRO A 154 -18.99 7.20 3.32
CA PRO A 154 -18.54 7.62 4.64
C PRO A 154 -18.74 6.52 5.70
N GLY A 155 -17.66 6.17 6.39
CA GLY A 155 -17.60 5.12 7.40
C GLY A 155 -17.38 3.70 6.86
N GLU A 156 -17.38 3.48 5.55
CA GLU A 156 -17.11 2.16 4.98
C GLU A 156 -15.61 1.85 4.94
N THR A 157 -15.31 0.56 5.12
CA THR A 157 -13.95 0.01 5.09
C THR A 157 -13.83 -1.00 3.97
N LYS A 158 -12.82 -0.84 3.10
CA LYS A 158 -12.37 -1.89 2.20
C LYS A 158 -11.23 -2.66 2.84
N THR A 159 -11.36 -3.99 2.85
CA THR A 159 -10.31 -4.90 3.32
C THR A 159 -9.59 -5.53 2.14
N TYR A 160 -8.27 -5.49 2.18
CA TYR A 160 -7.35 -6.18 1.28
C TYR A 160 -6.53 -7.18 2.09
N HIS A 161 -6.11 -8.25 1.42
CA HIS A 161 -5.23 -9.26 2.01
C HIS A 161 -4.00 -9.37 1.10
N GLU A 162 -2.84 -9.05 1.66
CA GLU A 162 -1.56 -9.17 0.97
C GLU A 162 -0.83 -10.39 1.52
N THR A 163 -0.39 -11.29 0.65
CA THR A 163 0.25 -12.53 1.09
C THR A 163 1.76 -12.32 1.13
N LEU A 164 2.35 -12.38 2.32
CA LEU A 164 3.81 -12.21 2.46
C LEU A 164 4.56 -13.52 2.20
N GLN A 165 3.89 -14.65 2.35
CA GLN A 165 4.47 -15.97 2.15
C GLN A 165 3.42 -16.94 1.63
N TRP A 166 3.77 -17.63 0.55
CA TRP A 166 3.05 -18.75 -0.05
C TRP A 166 3.77 -20.07 0.28
N GLU A 167 3.24 -21.18 -0.24
CA GLU A 167 3.83 -22.51 -0.05
C GLU A 167 5.18 -22.67 -0.78
N SER A 168 5.37 -21.97 -1.89
CA SER A 168 6.56 -22.09 -2.76
C SER A 168 7.33 -20.78 -2.97
N GLU A 169 6.81 -19.65 -2.51
CA GLU A 169 7.35 -18.30 -2.75
C GLU A 169 7.19 -17.44 -1.50
N THR A 170 8.11 -16.51 -1.25
CA THR A 170 8.04 -15.63 -0.07
C THR A 170 8.71 -14.28 -0.32
N TYR A 171 8.16 -13.23 0.30
CA TYR A 171 8.81 -11.92 0.43
C TYR A 171 9.76 -11.85 1.63
N LEU A 172 9.82 -12.90 2.46
CA LEU A 172 10.79 -12.98 3.55
C LEU A 172 12.16 -13.36 2.99
N PRO A 173 13.28 -12.85 3.54
CA PRO A 173 14.62 -13.25 3.12
C PRO A 173 14.84 -14.76 3.21
N ASP A 174 15.58 -15.35 2.25
CA ASP A 174 15.83 -16.81 2.18
C ASP A 174 16.50 -17.40 3.43
N ASP A 175 17.28 -16.58 4.15
CA ASP A 175 17.97 -16.96 5.38
C ASP A 175 17.15 -16.68 6.65
N THR A 176 15.83 -16.52 6.53
CA THR A 176 14.91 -16.37 7.66
C THR A 176 14.93 -17.61 8.55
N VAL A 177 15.03 -17.40 9.87
CA VAL A 177 15.08 -18.46 10.89
C VAL A 177 14.08 -18.20 12.03
N PRO A 178 13.68 -19.23 12.79
CA PRO A 178 12.87 -19.03 13.98
C PRO A 178 13.54 -18.07 14.97
N GLY A 179 12.76 -17.13 15.51
CA GLY A 179 13.21 -16.05 16.37
C GLY A 179 13.43 -14.71 15.65
N ASP A 180 13.52 -14.71 14.32
CA ASP A 180 13.53 -13.47 13.54
C ASP A 180 12.23 -12.71 13.72
N ARG A 181 12.34 -11.38 13.79
CA ARG A 181 11.20 -10.49 13.92
C ARG A 181 11.11 -9.64 12.68
N PHE A 182 9.89 -9.37 12.28
CA PHE A 182 9.58 -8.53 11.15
C PHE A 182 8.67 -7.40 11.58
N ARG A 183 8.84 -6.27 10.92
CA ARG A 183 8.01 -5.09 11.06
C ARG A 183 7.49 -4.71 9.70
N PHE A 184 6.17 -4.70 9.56
CA PHE A 184 5.49 -4.28 8.36
C PHE A 184 4.82 -2.93 8.62
N SER A 185 5.13 -1.93 7.79
CA SER A 185 4.63 -0.56 7.97
C SER A 185 4.07 0.02 6.68
N PHE A 186 3.22 1.02 6.85
CA PHE A 186 2.70 1.84 5.77
C PHE A 186 3.01 3.31 6.08
N THR A 187 3.94 3.92 5.36
CA THR A 187 4.39 5.31 5.49
C THR A 187 3.51 6.29 4.71
N GLY A 188 2.37 5.84 4.19
CA GLY A 188 1.45 6.68 3.41
C GLY A 188 1.70 6.62 1.91
N ALA A 189 0.69 6.99 1.14
CA ALA A 189 0.73 6.95 -0.32
C ALA A 189 -0.11 8.05 -0.95
N THR A 190 0.26 8.46 -2.17
CA THR A 190 -0.56 9.34 -3.00
C THR A 190 -1.31 8.52 -4.04
N MET A 191 -2.64 8.62 -4.05
CA MET A 191 -3.44 7.95 -5.06
C MET A 191 -3.28 8.64 -6.41
N ASP A 192 -3.10 7.85 -7.47
CA ASP A 192 -2.93 8.34 -8.84
C ASP A 192 -4.25 8.84 -9.44
N TRP A 193 -5.40 8.33 -8.98
CA TRP A 193 -6.71 8.80 -9.41
C TRP A 193 -7.82 8.54 -8.38
N TRP A 194 -8.74 9.51 -8.24
CA TRP A 194 -9.98 9.37 -7.50
C TRP A 194 -11.02 10.40 -7.98
N ASN A 195 -12.29 10.17 -7.62
CA ASN A 195 -13.37 11.11 -7.86
C ASN A 195 -14.49 10.99 -6.81
N TRP A 196 -15.34 12.02 -6.73
CA TRP A 196 -16.59 12.00 -6.00
C TRP A 196 -17.64 11.18 -6.75
N GLY A 197 -18.37 10.34 -6.02
CA GLY A 197 -19.42 9.50 -6.58
C GLY A 197 -19.19 8.02 -6.28
N GLY A 198 -20.29 7.27 -6.27
CA GLY A 198 -20.27 5.82 -6.13
C GLY A 198 -20.24 5.12 -7.48
N TYR A 199 -20.11 3.79 -7.49
CA TYR A 199 -20.18 3.01 -8.73
C TYR A 199 -21.41 3.34 -9.58
N GLU A 200 -22.61 3.45 -9.00
CA GLU A 200 -23.84 3.74 -9.75
C GLU A 200 -23.80 5.11 -10.46
N GLU A 201 -23.17 6.11 -9.86
CA GLU A 201 -23.03 7.45 -10.44
C GLU A 201 -22.06 7.42 -11.61
N HIS A 202 -20.90 6.78 -11.40
CA HIS A 202 -19.88 6.63 -12.43
C HIS A 202 -20.28 5.70 -13.57
N GLU A 203 -21.14 4.71 -13.32
CA GLU A 203 -21.71 3.85 -14.35
C GLU A 203 -22.64 4.66 -15.26
N LYS A 204 -23.54 5.46 -14.68
CA LYS A 204 -24.45 6.35 -15.42
C LYS A 204 -23.70 7.41 -16.20
N ALA A 205 -22.64 7.97 -15.61
CA ALA A 205 -21.79 8.96 -16.25
C ALA A 205 -20.81 8.35 -17.26
N GLN A 206 -20.73 7.02 -17.33
CA GLN A 206 -19.75 6.28 -18.15
C GLN A 206 -18.32 6.77 -17.92
N THR A 207 -17.95 6.97 -16.65
CA THR A 207 -16.62 7.47 -16.29
C THR A 207 -15.55 6.44 -16.66
N THR A 208 -14.55 6.89 -17.42
CA THR A 208 -13.41 6.11 -17.85
C THR A 208 -12.10 6.78 -17.42
N VAL A 209 -11.03 6.00 -17.37
CA VAL A 209 -9.66 6.51 -17.24
C VAL A 209 -8.76 5.84 -18.27
N MET A 210 -7.67 6.51 -18.63
CA MET A 210 -6.63 5.91 -19.47
C MET A 210 -5.62 5.17 -18.60
N LEU A 211 -5.44 3.88 -18.89
CA LEU A 211 -4.42 3.04 -18.30
C LEU A 211 -3.45 2.58 -19.38
N PRO A 212 -2.19 2.25 -19.04
CA PRO A 212 -1.33 1.53 -19.97
C PRO A 212 -1.94 0.16 -20.34
N SER A 213 -1.48 -0.43 -21.44
CA SER A 213 -1.96 -1.73 -21.95
C SER A 213 -1.93 -2.88 -20.96
N TRP A 214 -1.00 -2.85 -20.00
CA TRP A 214 -0.92 -3.85 -18.93
C TRP A 214 -1.88 -3.59 -17.76
N GLU A 215 -2.65 -2.51 -17.80
CA GLU A 215 -3.68 -2.05 -16.83
C GLU A 215 -3.20 -1.88 -15.37
N CYS A 216 -1.99 -2.32 -15.05
CA CYS A 216 -1.37 -2.33 -13.73
C CYS A 216 -0.33 -1.21 -13.56
N GLY A 217 -0.37 -0.15 -14.36
CA GLY A 217 0.47 1.04 -14.19
C GLY A 217 -0.38 2.28 -13.88
N ARG A 218 0.22 3.38 -13.43
CA ARG A 218 -0.51 4.61 -13.02
C ARG A 218 -1.47 5.14 -14.10
N VAL A 219 -2.54 5.81 -13.66
CA VAL A 219 -3.47 6.48 -14.57
C VAL A 219 -2.72 7.52 -15.38
N ILE A 220 -2.94 7.48 -16.69
CA ILE A 220 -2.43 8.46 -17.63
C ILE A 220 -3.43 9.62 -17.66
N LEU A 221 -3.23 10.60 -16.78
CA LEU A 221 -4.13 11.75 -16.68
C LEU A 221 -4.13 12.56 -17.97
N ARG A 222 -5.31 12.74 -18.57
CA ARG A 222 -5.49 13.71 -19.66
C ARG A 222 -5.38 15.14 -19.08
N GLU A 223 -4.93 16.12 -19.87
CA GLU A 223 -4.68 17.49 -19.39
C GLU A 223 -5.90 18.14 -18.73
N ASN A 224 -7.10 17.81 -19.20
CA ASN A 224 -8.38 18.28 -18.69
C ASN A 224 -8.87 17.56 -17.41
N GLU A 225 -8.21 16.47 -16.99
CA GLU A 225 -8.58 15.65 -15.82
C GLU A 225 -7.73 15.96 -14.57
N LYS A 226 -6.74 16.87 -14.69
CA LYS A 226 -5.78 17.22 -13.62
C LYS A 226 -6.34 18.11 -12.51
N ASN A 227 -7.63 18.41 -12.50
CA ASN A 227 -8.22 19.41 -11.60
C ASN A 227 -8.62 18.88 -10.21
N MET A 228 -8.52 17.57 -9.98
CA MET A 228 -8.84 17.00 -8.67
C MET A 228 -7.66 17.19 -7.71
N PRO A 229 -7.91 17.57 -6.44
CA PRO A 229 -6.85 17.66 -5.46
C PRO A 229 -6.26 16.27 -5.22
N THR A 230 -4.97 16.23 -4.88
CA THR A 230 -4.25 14.99 -4.60
C THR A 230 -4.88 14.25 -3.41
N LEU A 231 -5.27 12.98 -3.60
CA LEU A 231 -5.72 12.15 -2.50
C LEU A 231 -4.51 11.49 -1.82
N VAL A 232 -4.23 11.94 -0.61
CA VAL A 232 -3.17 11.40 0.24
C VAL A 232 -3.78 10.48 1.29
N ILE A 233 -3.23 9.27 1.41
CA ILE A 233 -3.52 8.36 2.51
C ILE A 233 -2.36 8.47 3.50
N PRO A 234 -2.58 8.97 4.72
CA PRO A 234 -1.54 9.05 5.74
C PRO A 234 -0.97 7.68 6.10
N GLY A 235 0.22 7.68 6.69
CA GLY A 235 0.83 6.49 7.24
C GLY A 235 -0.04 5.83 8.31
N ALA A 236 0.12 4.52 8.46
CA ALA A 236 -0.51 3.73 9.49
C ALA A 236 0.50 3.30 10.56
N ASN A 237 -0.01 2.82 11.68
CA ASN A 237 0.82 2.15 12.67
C ASN A 237 1.50 0.92 12.07
N GLU A 238 2.72 0.67 12.54
CA GLU A 238 3.49 -0.52 12.18
C GLU A 238 2.96 -1.74 12.93
N ILE A 239 3.04 -2.90 12.31
CA ILE A 239 2.76 -4.19 12.95
C ILE A 239 4.05 -5.00 13.02
N GLU A 240 4.21 -5.76 14.10
CA GLU A 240 5.35 -6.65 14.29
C GLU A 240 4.89 -8.10 14.40
N PHE A 241 5.65 -9.02 13.80
CA PHE A 241 5.45 -10.46 13.93
C PHE A 241 6.78 -11.20 14.09
N VAL A 242 6.75 -12.39 14.69
CA VAL A 242 7.91 -13.25 14.90
C VAL A 242 7.77 -14.56 14.14
N ILE A 243 8.87 -15.06 13.59
CA ILE A 243 8.93 -16.37 12.97
C ILE A 243 9.15 -17.45 14.05
N VAL A 244 8.37 -18.52 14.00
CA VAL A 244 8.43 -19.66 14.96
C VAL A 244 8.63 -21.01 14.28
#